data_AF-A0AAN6E5P1-F1
#
_entry.id   AF-A0AAN6E5P1-F1
#
_cell.length_a   1.000
_cell.length_b   1.000
_cell.length_c   1.000
_cell.angle_alpha   90.00
_cell.angle_beta   90.00
_cell.angle_gamma   90.00
#
_symmetry.space_group_name_H-M   'P 1'
#
loop_
_entity.id
_entity.type
_entity.pdbx_description
1 polymer ?
#
loop_
_entity_poly.entity_id
_entity_poly.type
_entity_poly.pdbx_seq_one_letter_code
_entity_poly.pdbx_strand_id
1 'polypeptide(L)'
;MYRKSSGAVGFSFNRLITNAFPNFANDNPGEDADLTSTQKDLLWVHQLGAAETRGRSPMTLDEDSAFSAGITTSEKNSARIHKELVKNRITDPAAPLGIDTTRITQRLPHELAFVSIHAQRKTVGMLFFWEQEALRWRLLDQEESELKAALEDEGTSAASKQELKVRLEGVSMRRGMRPSSRQEEAESSAHQEAHPPQYS
;
A
#
# COMPACT_ATOMS: atom_id res chain seq x y z
N MET A 1 10.42 -14.69 2.59
CA MET A 1 9.36 -15.59 2.09
C MET A 1 8.94 -16.58 3.16
N TYR A 2 7.68 -16.98 3.19
CA TYR A 2 7.13 -18.07 4.01
C TYR A 2 6.06 -18.82 3.21
N ARG A 3 5.76 -20.08 3.54
CA ARG A 3 4.63 -20.79 2.91
C ARG A 3 3.36 -20.51 3.71
N LYS A 4 2.28 -20.11 3.01
CA LYS A 4 0.93 -20.04 3.58
C LYS A 4 0.39 -21.46 3.79
N SER A 5 -0.61 -21.61 4.65
CA SER A 5 -1.36 -22.87 4.84
C SER A 5 -1.98 -23.40 3.55
N SER A 6 -2.24 -22.52 2.58
CA SER A 6 -2.72 -22.85 1.22
C SER A 6 -1.63 -23.33 0.25
N GLY A 7 -0.36 -23.43 0.68
CA GLY A 7 0.77 -23.84 -0.18
C GLY A 7 1.39 -22.70 -1.01
N ALA A 8 0.74 -21.54 -1.11
CA ALA A 8 1.27 -20.37 -1.79
C ALA A 8 2.48 -19.76 -1.04
N VAL A 9 3.43 -19.20 -1.80
CA VAL A 9 4.57 -18.46 -1.25
C VAL A 9 4.10 -17.06 -0.82
N GLY A 10 4.07 -16.81 0.48
CA GLY A 10 3.81 -15.51 1.08
C GLY A 10 5.10 -14.68 1.22
N PHE A 11 4.99 -13.40 0.93
CA PHE A 11 6.01 -12.43 1.29
C PHE A 11 5.68 -11.87 2.69
N SER A 12 6.66 -11.89 3.60
CA SER A 12 6.53 -11.32 4.95
C SER A 12 7.55 -10.20 5.06
N PHE A 13 7.06 -8.97 5.23
CA PHE A 13 7.92 -7.82 5.49
C PHE A 13 8.62 -7.97 6.84
N ASN A 14 7.95 -8.56 7.83
CA ASN A 14 8.56 -8.89 9.11
C ASN A 14 9.84 -9.74 9.00
N ARG A 15 9.89 -10.77 8.15
CA ARG A 15 11.13 -11.54 7.91
C ARG A 15 12.22 -10.73 7.22
N LEU A 16 11.87 -9.83 6.31
CA LEU A 16 12.84 -8.95 5.65
C LEU A 16 13.39 -7.90 6.62
N ILE A 17 12.52 -7.29 7.42
CA ILE A 17 12.84 -6.28 8.43
C ILE A 17 13.66 -6.90 9.57
N THR A 18 13.28 -8.07 10.08
CA THR A 18 14.02 -8.79 11.13
C THR A 18 15.43 -9.16 10.67
N ASN A 19 15.61 -9.56 9.41
CA ASN A 19 16.93 -9.86 8.86
C ASN A 19 17.77 -8.61 8.57
N ALA A 20 17.13 -7.50 8.19
CA ALA A 20 17.81 -6.24 7.87
C ALA A 20 18.16 -5.41 9.12
N PHE A 21 17.39 -5.57 10.20
CA PHE A 21 17.51 -4.83 11.45
C PHE A 21 17.52 -5.81 12.64
N PRO A 22 18.70 -6.21 13.15
CA PRO A 22 18.81 -7.15 14.27
C PRO A 22 18.04 -6.71 15.52
N ASN A 23 17.96 -5.39 15.77
CA ASN A 23 17.17 -4.81 16.87
C ASN A 23 15.65 -4.96 16.69
N PHE A 24 15.19 -5.37 15.51
CA PHE A 24 13.80 -5.69 15.24
C PHE A 24 13.51 -7.19 15.22
N ALA A 25 14.49 -8.06 15.48
CA ALA A 25 14.22 -9.46 15.74
C ALA A 25 13.21 -9.58 16.90
N ASN A 26 12.06 -10.18 16.62
CA ASN A 26 11.02 -10.42 17.61
C ASN A 26 10.92 -11.93 17.83
N ASP A 27 11.14 -12.38 19.06
CA ASP A 27 10.95 -13.79 19.44
C ASP A 27 9.45 -14.15 19.61
N ASN A 28 8.55 -13.17 19.47
CA ASN A 28 7.12 -13.33 19.69
C ASN A 28 6.30 -13.16 18.40
N PRO A 29 5.80 -14.25 17.78
CA PRO A 29 5.10 -14.22 16.49
C PRO A 29 3.71 -13.56 16.54
N GLY A 30 3.18 -13.22 17.73
CA GLY A 30 1.90 -12.52 17.90
C GLY A 30 1.96 -11.00 17.77
N GLU A 31 3.16 -10.40 17.81
CA GLU A 31 3.35 -8.94 17.67
C GLU A 31 3.97 -8.62 16.31
N ASP A 32 3.15 -8.79 15.27
CA ASP A 32 3.59 -8.63 13.88
C ASP A 32 3.84 -7.15 13.54
N ALA A 33 4.92 -6.91 12.79
CA ALA A 33 5.28 -5.60 12.25
C ALA A 33 4.32 -5.15 11.12
N ASP A 34 3.60 -6.10 10.53
CA ASP A 34 2.70 -5.87 9.43
C ASP A 34 1.44 -5.12 9.91
N LEU A 35 0.99 -4.13 9.14
CA LEU A 35 -0.28 -3.46 9.39
C LEU A 35 -1.44 -4.46 9.27
N THR A 36 -2.40 -4.40 10.19
CA THR A 36 -3.65 -5.17 10.05
C THR A 36 -4.46 -4.65 8.85
N SER A 37 -5.39 -5.43 8.32
CA SER A 37 -6.26 -4.99 7.21
C SER A 37 -7.02 -3.71 7.56
N THR A 38 -7.50 -3.59 8.80
CA THR A 38 -8.14 -2.37 9.30
C THR A 38 -7.18 -1.19 9.31
N GLN A 39 -5.93 -1.35 9.76
CA GLN A 39 -4.94 -0.27 9.75
C GLN A 39 -4.61 0.20 8.32
N LYS A 40 -4.50 -0.75 7.38
CA LYS A 40 -4.30 -0.45 5.95
C LYS A 40 -5.46 0.35 5.37
N ASP A 41 -6.69 -0.06 5.67
CA ASP A 41 -7.90 0.65 5.22
C ASP A 41 -7.98 2.06 5.80
N LEU A 42 -7.70 2.22 7.09
CA LEU A 42 -7.73 3.53 7.75
C LEU A 42 -6.72 4.50 7.13
N LEU A 43 -5.49 4.02 6.87
CA LEU A 43 -4.48 4.81 6.17
C LEU A 43 -4.94 5.17 4.76
N TRP A 44 -5.49 4.22 4.01
CA TRP A 44 -5.97 4.44 2.65
C TRP A 44 -7.10 5.50 2.60
N VAL A 45 -8.07 5.40 3.52
CA VAL A 45 -9.18 6.38 3.63
C VAL A 45 -8.63 7.76 3.96
N HIS A 46 -7.71 7.85 4.92
CA HIS A 46 -7.07 9.11 5.29
C HIS A 46 -6.38 9.76 4.09
N GLN A 47 -5.58 9.00 3.35
CA GLN A 47 -4.78 9.51 2.24
C GLN A 47 -5.63 10.02 1.08
N LEU A 48 -6.71 9.32 0.75
CA LEU A 48 -7.68 9.77 -0.24
C LEU A 48 -8.47 11.00 0.21
N GLY A 49 -9.00 10.99 1.42
CA GLY A 49 -9.76 12.13 1.95
C GLY A 49 -8.89 13.38 2.11
N ALA A 50 -7.64 13.21 2.52
CA ALA A 50 -6.68 14.30 2.62
C ALA A 50 -6.26 14.86 1.25
N ALA A 51 -6.20 14.03 0.21
CA ALA A 51 -5.93 14.52 -1.14
C ALA A 51 -7.06 15.40 -1.68
N GLU A 52 -8.31 15.01 -1.47
CA GLU A 52 -9.48 15.79 -1.86
C GLU A 52 -9.56 17.11 -1.09
N THR A 53 -9.39 17.07 0.24
CA THR A 53 -9.56 18.24 1.11
C THR A 53 -8.36 19.21 1.08
N ARG A 54 -7.14 18.69 0.94
CA ARG A 54 -5.90 19.48 1.01
C ARG A 54 -5.25 19.73 -0.36
N GLY A 55 -5.85 19.23 -1.44
CA GLY A 55 -5.34 19.42 -2.81
C GLY A 55 -3.95 18.83 -3.05
N ARG A 56 -3.62 17.73 -2.36
CA ARG A 56 -2.31 17.06 -2.46
C ARG A 56 -2.41 15.75 -3.23
N SER A 57 -1.27 15.24 -3.69
CA SER A 57 -1.25 13.88 -4.23
C SER A 57 -1.67 12.89 -3.14
N PRO A 58 -2.62 11.99 -3.44
CA PRO A 58 -3.01 10.98 -2.49
C PRO A 58 -1.92 9.93 -2.27
N MET A 59 -0.85 9.89 -3.09
CA MET A 59 0.29 8.99 -2.90
C MET A 59 1.27 9.46 -1.81
N THR A 60 1.17 10.70 -1.34
CA THR A 60 2.17 11.27 -0.44
C THR A 60 1.74 11.12 1.02
N LEU A 61 2.56 10.43 1.83
CA LEU A 61 2.34 10.39 3.28
C LEU A 61 2.52 11.79 3.89
N ASP A 62 1.67 12.11 4.88
CA ASP A 62 1.65 13.36 5.62
C ASP A 62 1.84 13.16 7.14
N GLU A 63 1.85 14.26 7.88
CA GLU A 63 2.07 14.30 9.33
C GLU A 63 1.04 13.51 10.14
N ASP A 64 -0.14 13.28 9.58
CA ASP A 64 -1.26 12.59 10.23
C ASP A 64 -1.29 11.09 9.90
N SER A 65 -0.47 10.63 8.94
CA SER A 65 -0.56 9.26 8.41
C SER A 65 -0.39 8.16 9.46
N ALA A 66 0.62 8.31 10.33
CA ALA A 66 0.89 7.30 11.36
C ALA A 66 -0.17 7.31 12.48
N PHE A 67 -0.76 8.47 12.77
CA PHE A 67 -1.89 8.59 13.66
C PHE A 67 -3.15 7.93 13.07
N SER A 68 -3.51 8.29 11.83
CA SER A 68 -4.67 7.73 11.13
C SER A 68 -4.58 6.22 10.93
N ALA A 69 -3.37 5.69 10.68
CA ALA A 69 -3.12 4.25 10.59
C ALA A 69 -3.16 3.52 11.95
N GLY A 70 -3.33 4.23 13.06
CA GLY A 70 -3.33 3.65 14.41
C GLY A 70 -1.96 3.13 14.85
N ILE A 71 -0.87 3.65 14.30
CA ILE A 71 0.51 3.30 14.70
C ILE A 71 0.90 4.03 15.99
N THR A 72 0.40 5.26 16.14
CA THR A 72 0.54 6.05 17.35
C THR A 72 -0.78 6.71 17.71
N THR A 73 -1.06 6.84 19.00
CA THR A 73 -2.23 7.57 19.51
C THR A 73 -1.97 9.07 19.69
N SER A 74 -0.77 9.54 19.33
CA SER A 74 -0.36 10.94 19.49
C SER A 74 -0.05 11.58 18.15
N GLU A 75 -0.84 12.58 17.76
CA GLU A 75 -0.60 13.41 16.57
C GLU A 75 0.80 14.01 16.58
N LYS A 76 1.26 14.50 17.75
CA LYS A 76 2.63 15.02 17.93
C LYS A 76 3.70 14.00 17.57
N ASN A 77 3.50 12.74 17.94
CA ASN A 77 4.43 11.68 17.56
C ASN A 77 4.31 11.33 16.08
N SER A 78 3.11 11.35 15.50
CA SER A 78 2.89 11.15 14.06
C SER A 78 3.63 12.20 13.23
N ALA A 79 3.51 13.48 13.60
CA ALA A 79 4.23 14.57 12.97
C ALA A 79 5.76 14.44 13.13
N ARG A 80 6.25 14.00 14.30
CA ARG A 80 7.68 13.72 14.49
C ARG A 80 8.15 12.52 13.65
N ILE A 81 7.35 11.47 13.51
CA ILE A 81 7.64 10.34 12.62
C ILE A 81 7.80 10.87 11.20
N HIS A 82 6.80 11.59 10.68
CA HIS A 82 6.84 12.16 9.34
C HIS A 82 8.06 13.06 9.12
N LYS A 83 8.38 13.92 10.08
CA LYS A 83 9.58 14.76 10.03
C LYS A 83 10.87 13.94 9.88
N GLU A 84 11.05 12.85 10.63
CA GLU A 84 12.23 11.99 10.50
C GLU A 84 12.22 11.23 9.16
N LEU A 85 11.05 10.82 8.64
CA LEU A 85 10.93 10.19 7.31
C LEU A 85 11.35 11.14 6.18
N VAL A 86 10.90 12.40 6.22
CA VAL A 86 11.28 13.44 5.25
C VAL A 86 12.78 13.75 5.36
N LYS A 87 13.29 13.89 6.59
CA LYS A 87 14.72 14.15 6.83
C LYS A 87 15.62 13.06 6.25
N ASN A 88 15.18 11.80 6.30
CA ASN A 88 15.88 10.67 5.71
C ASN A 88 15.59 10.47 4.21
N ARG A 89 14.78 11.36 3.61
CA ARG A 89 14.30 11.27 2.21
C ARG A 89 13.53 9.99 1.90
N ILE A 90 12.99 9.32 2.92
CA ILE A 90 12.14 8.14 2.74
C ILE A 90 10.80 8.57 2.16
N THR A 91 10.27 9.71 2.60
CA THR A 91 9.10 10.36 2.00
C THR A 91 9.54 11.66 1.36
N ASP A 92 9.29 11.79 0.07
CA ASP A 92 9.64 12.96 -0.72
C ASP A 92 8.48 13.26 -1.69
N PRO A 93 7.73 14.35 -1.52
CA PRO A 93 6.66 14.74 -2.43
C PRO A 93 7.11 14.93 -3.88
N ALA A 94 8.39 15.20 -4.12
CA ALA A 94 8.94 15.34 -5.46
C ALA A 94 9.27 13.99 -6.12
N ALA A 95 9.33 12.90 -5.36
CA ALA A 95 9.59 11.58 -5.91
C ALA A 95 8.33 11.03 -6.63
N PRO A 96 8.48 10.25 -7.72
CA PRO A 96 7.35 9.74 -8.50
C PRO A 96 6.29 8.96 -7.72
N LEU A 97 6.69 8.29 -6.62
CA LEU A 97 5.78 7.53 -5.75
C LEU A 97 5.49 8.24 -4.43
N GLY A 98 6.11 9.40 -4.16
CA GLY A 98 6.06 10.05 -2.85
C GLY A 98 6.85 9.35 -1.74
N ILE A 99 7.35 8.13 -2.00
CA ILE A 99 8.02 7.24 -1.05
C ILE A 99 9.13 6.44 -1.72
N ASP A 100 10.22 6.20 -0.99
CA ASP A 100 11.39 5.42 -1.41
C ASP A 100 11.88 4.56 -0.23
N THR A 101 11.44 3.30 -0.19
CA THR A 101 11.81 2.39 0.91
C THR A 101 13.27 1.92 0.85
N THR A 102 13.96 2.13 -0.28
CA THR A 102 15.38 1.77 -0.41
C THR A 102 16.28 2.62 0.48
N ARG A 103 15.77 3.76 0.95
CA ARG A 103 16.44 4.70 1.87
C ARG A 103 16.30 4.35 3.34
N ILE A 104 15.55 3.30 3.67
CA ILE A 104 15.44 2.83 5.05
C ILE A 104 16.79 2.23 5.46
N THR A 105 17.46 2.88 6.40
CA THR A 105 18.77 2.46 6.93
C THR A 105 18.66 1.89 8.35
N GLN A 106 19.72 1.25 8.82
CA GLN A 106 19.82 0.73 10.19
C GLN A 106 19.77 1.82 11.28
N ARG A 107 19.86 3.09 10.87
CA ARG A 107 19.76 4.24 11.77
C ARG A 107 18.32 4.64 12.08
N LEU A 108 17.36 4.29 11.23
CA LEU A 108 15.95 4.68 11.39
C LEU A 108 15.35 4.32 12.77
N PRO A 109 15.60 3.13 13.35
CA PRO A 109 15.08 2.80 14.68
C PRO A 109 15.56 3.76 15.77
N HIS A 110 16.82 4.22 15.68
CA HIS A 110 17.39 5.19 16.62
C HIS A 110 16.78 6.58 16.45
N GLU A 111 16.45 6.96 15.21
CA GLU A 111 15.80 8.24 14.92
C GLU A 111 14.34 8.26 15.36
N LEU A 112 13.69 7.09 15.36
CA LEU A 112 12.35 6.87 15.88
C LEU A 112 12.33 6.42 17.36
N ALA A 113 13.41 6.61 18.11
CA ALA A 113 13.52 6.17 19.51
C ALA A 113 12.52 6.87 20.47
N PHE A 114 11.81 7.91 20.01
CA PHE A 114 10.76 8.57 20.77
C PHE A 114 9.39 7.85 20.72
N VAL A 115 9.27 6.75 19.95
CA VAL A 115 8.12 5.85 19.96
C VAL A 115 8.54 4.43 20.34
N SER A 116 7.56 3.60 20.75
CA SER A 116 7.82 2.20 21.12
C SER A 116 8.39 1.40 19.95
N ILE A 117 9.16 0.34 20.25
CA ILE A 117 9.69 -0.58 19.23
C ILE A 117 8.56 -1.13 18.34
N HIS A 118 7.39 -1.41 18.92
CA HIS A 118 6.21 -1.83 18.17
C HIS A 118 5.79 -0.77 17.13
N ALA A 119 5.70 0.50 17.53
CA ALA A 119 5.37 1.60 16.63
C ALA A 119 6.46 1.83 15.55
N GLN A 120 7.74 1.63 15.89
CA GLN A 120 8.84 1.69 14.91
C GLN A 120 8.67 0.61 13.83
N ARG A 121 8.44 -0.65 14.25
CA ARG A 121 8.19 -1.78 13.33
C ARG A 121 6.96 -1.53 12.45
N LYS A 122 5.85 -1.09 13.04
CA LYS A 122 4.62 -0.72 12.31
C LYS A 122 4.82 0.45 11.36
N THR A 123 5.67 1.42 11.70
CA THR A 123 6.05 2.51 10.79
C THR A 123 6.76 1.96 9.55
N VAL A 124 7.71 1.04 9.73
CA VAL A 124 8.37 0.38 8.58
C VAL A 124 7.38 -0.44 7.76
N GLY A 125 6.50 -1.20 8.41
CA GLY A 125 5.42 -1.94 7.73
C GLY A 125 4.48 -1.03 6.94
N MET A 126 4.16 0.15 7.48
CA MET A 126 3.39 1.18 6.80
C MET A 126 4.08 1.70 5.55
N LEU A 127 5.38 2.00 5.62
CA LEU A 127 6.15 2.50 4.47
C LEU A 127 6.12 1.51 3.31
N PHE A 128 6.40 0.24 3.59
CA PHE A 128 6.36 -0.79 2.55
C PHE A 128 4.97 -1.01 1.99
N PHE A 129 3.94 -1.07 2.84
CA PHE A 129 2.56 -1.15 2.38
C PHE A 129 2.21 0.02 1.45
N TRP A 130 2.59 1.24 1.85
CA TRP A 130 2.26 2.44 1.11
C TRP A 130 3.00 2.54 -0.22
N GLU A 131 4.25 2.11 -0.28
CA GLU A 131 5.01 2.03 -1.55
C GLU A 131 4.33 1.07 -2.53
N GLN A 132 3.86 -0.09 -2.07
CA GLN A 132 3.10 -1.02 -2.92
C GLN A 132 1.77 -0.41 -3.39
N GLU A 133 1.09 0.35 -2.53
CA GLU A 133 -0.15 1.03 -2.90
C GLU A 133 0.08 2.15 -3.92
N ALA A 134 1.16 2.94 -3.76
CA ALA A 134 1.56 3.97 -4.71
C ALA A 134 1.93 3.34 -6.07
N LEU A 135 2.65 2.22 -6.07
CA LEU A 135 2.95 1.46 -7.29
C LEU A 135 1.68 0.95 -7.98
N ARG A 136 0.74 0.39 -7.21
CA ARG A 136 -0.54 -0.10 -7.72
C ARG A 136 -1.32 1.02 -8.41
N TRP A 137 -1.39 2.20 -7.78
CA TRP A 137 -2.06 3.34 -8.37
C TRP A 137 -1.36 3.87 -9.61
N ARG A 138 -0.02 3.89 -9.64
CA ARG A 138 0.72 4.27 -10.85
C ARG A 138 0.40 3.35 -12.03
N LEU A 139 0.25 2.04 -11.79
CA LEU A 139 -0.16 1.10 -12.83
C LEU A 139 -1.60 1.37 -13.31
N LEU A 140 -2.50 1.74 -12.41
CA LEU A 140 -3.86 2.13 -12.79
C LEU A 140 -3.89 3.45 -13.56
N ASP A 141 -3.06 4.44 -13.18
CA ASP A 141 -2.92 5.70 -13.93
C ASP A 141 -2.40 5.45 -15.34
N GLN A 142 -1.43 4.55 -15.49
CA GLN A 142 -0.93 4.12 -16.79
C GLN A 142 -2.04 3.45 -17.61
N GLU A 143 -2.74 2.46 -17.05
CA GLU A 143 -3.86 1.77 -17.70
C GLU A 143 -4.95 2.76 -18.12
N GLU A 144 -5.33 3.69 -17.25
CA GLU A 144 -6.30 4.75 -17.53
C GLU A 144 -5.86 5.63 -18.72
N SER A 145 -4.58 6.02 -18.75
CA SER A 145 -4.03 6.84 -19.83
C SER A 145 -4.01 6.11 -21.18
N GLU A 146 -3.66 4.82 -21.20
CA GLU A 146 -3.66 3.98 -22.39
C GLU A 146 -5.08 3.79 -22.94
N LEU A 147 -6.06 3.55 -22.06
CA LEU A 147 -7.47 3.42 -22.44
C LEU A 147 -8.03 4.74 -22.99
N LYS A 148 -7.68 5.87 -22.40
CA LYS A 148 -8.08 7.20 -22.89
C LYS A 148 -7.48 7.49 -24.26
N ALA A 149 -6.19 7.24 -24.46
CA ALA A 149 -5.54 7.40 -25.76
C ALA A 149 -6.20 6.52 -26.84
N ALA A 150 -6.55 5.28 -26.52
CA ALA A 150 -7.27 4.39 -27.44
C ALA A 150 -8.70 4.84 -27.76
N LEU A 151 -9.38 5.53 -26.84
CA LEU A 151 -10.71 6.09 -27.07
C LEU A 151 -10.68 7.30 -28.02
N GLU A 152 -9.60 8.08 -27.96
CA GLU A 152 -9.36 9.25 -28.81
C GLU A 152 -8.96 8.87 -30.24
N ASP A 153 -8.49 7.64 -30.46
CA ASP A 153 -8.17 7.13 -31.80
C ASP A 153 -9.43 7.09 -32.70
N GLU A 154 -9.34 7.80 -33.84
CA GLU A 154 -10.40 7.89 -34.84
C GLU A 154 -10.60 6.57 -35.60
N GLY A 155 -9.59 5.70 -35.63
CA GLY A 155 -9.65 4.37 -36.25
C GLY A 155 -10.42 3.32 -35.45
N THR A 156 -10.75 3.61 -34.18
CA THR A 156 -11.37 2.63 -33.29
C THR A 156 -12.88 2.50 -33.53
N SER A 157 -13.35 1.27 -33.75
CA SER A 157 -14.77 0.98 -34.04
C SER A 157 -15.69 1.36 -32.87
N ALA A 158 -16.98 1.62 -33.15
CA ALA A 158 -17.95 1.96 -32.10
C ALA A 158 -18.11 0.85 -31.03
N ALA A 159 -18.02 -0.43 -31.43
CA ALA A 159 -18.06 -1.56 -30.52
C ALA A 159 -16.82 -1.59 -29.61
N SER A 160 -15.63 -1.36 -30.17
CA SER A 160 -14.37 -1.26 -29.42
C SER A 160 -14.37 -0.07 -28.45
N LYS A 161 -14.91 1.09 -28.86
CA LYS A 161 -15.06 2.25 -27.97
C LYS A 161 -15.97 1.95 -26.78
N GLN A 162 -17.02 1.15 -26.97
CA GLN A 162 -17.88 0.73 -25.87
C GLN A 162 -17.14 -0.21 -24.90
N GLU A 163 -16.38 -1.18 -25.41
CA GLU A 163 -15.56 -2.07 -24.56
C GLU A 163 -14.52 -1.27 -23.74
N LEU A 164 -13.84 -0.31 -24.37
CA LEU A 164 -12.85 0.55 -23.71
C LEU A 164 -13.47 1.38 -22.58
N LYS A 165 -14.71 1.87 -22.75
CA LYS A 165 -15.44 2.57 -21.68
C LYS A 165 -15.73 1.66 -20.48
N VAL A 166 -16.15 0.42 -20.74
CA VAL A 166 -16.39 -0.56 -19.66
C VAL A 166 -15.08 -0.86 -18.91
N ARG A 167 -13.96 -1.00 -19.63
CA ARG A 167 -12.64 -1.18 -19.00
C ARG A 167 -12.23 0.04 -18.17
N LEU A 168 -12.47 1.25 -18.69
CA LEU A 168 -12.18 2.50 -17.99
C LEU A 168 -12.98 2.63 -16.69
N GLU A 169 -14.26 2.24 -16.70
CA GLU A 169 -15.09 2.15 -15.50
C GLU A 169 -14.50 1.13 -14.50
N GLY A 170 -14.05 -0.02 -14.99
CA GLY A 170 -13.36 -1.02 -14.16
C GLY A 170 -12.06 -0.52 -13.51
N VAL A 171 -11.29 0.35 -14.19
CA VAL A 171 -10.12 1.02 -13.59
C VAL A 171 -10.56 1.95 -12.46
N SER A 172 -11.60 2.76 -12.69
CA SER A 172 -12.15 3.68 -11.68
C SER A 172 -12.63 2.94 -10.44
N MET A 173 -13.35 1.83 -10.61
CA MET A 173 -13.79 0.97 -9.51
C MET A 173 -12.61 0.40 -8.71
N ARG A 174 -11.60 -0.17 -9.40
CA ARG A 174 -10.38 -0.68 -8.76
C ARG A 174 -9.59 0.40 -8.03
N ARG A 175 -9.64 1.64 -8.48
CA ARG A 175 -8.98 2.78 -7.84
C ARG A 175 -9.60 3.08 -6.47
N GLY A 176 -10.94 3.08 -6.40
CA GLY A 176 -11.73 3.35 -5.19
C GLY A 176 -11.92 2.16 -4.25
N MET A 177 -11.48 0.97 -4.62
CA MET A 177 -11.62 -0.22 -3.78
C MET A 177 -10.67 -0.17 -2.58
N ARG A 178 -11.14 -0.54 -1.38
CA ARG A 178 -10.32 -0.58 -0.16
C ARG A 178 -9.31 -1.74 -0.20
N PRO A 179 -8.14 -1.62 0.46
CA PRO A 179 -7.17 -2.70 0.57
C PRO A 179 -7.77 -4.04 1.05
N SER A 180 -8.63 -4.04 2.07
CA SER A 180 -9.27 -5.25 2.59
C SER A 180 -10.14 -5.98 1.55
N SER A 181 -11.00 -5.24 0.84
CA SER A 181 -11.92 -5.80 -0.16
C SER A 181 -11.21 -6.48 -1.33
N ARG A 182 -9.97 -6.07 -1.64
CA ARG A 182 -9.18 -6.67 -2.74
C ARG A 182 -8.64 -8.06 -2.39
N GLN A 183 -8.34 -8.31 -1.11
CA GLN A 183 -7.85 -9.63 -0.69
C GLN A 183 -8.97 -10.66 -0.77
N GLU A 184 -10.19 -10.26 -0.41
CA GLU A 184 -11.38 -11.11 -0.52
C GLU A 184 -11.69 -11.48 -1.97
N GLU A 185 -11.53 -10.56 -2.93
CA GLU A 185 -11.67 -10.87 -4.36
C GLU A 185 -10.59 -11.85 -4.84
N ALA A 186 -9.32 -11.63 -4.50
CA ALA A 186 -8.23 -12.51 -4.91
C ALA A 186 -8.38 -13.94 -4.34
N GLU A 187 -8.83 -14.06 -3.09
CA GLU A 187 -9.10 -15.35 -2.44
C GLU A 187 -10.34 -16.03 -3.03
N SER A 188 -11.39 -15.25 -3.33
CA SER A 188 -12.62 -15.75 -3.97
C SER A 188 -12.39 -16.24 -5.40
N SER A 189 -11.60 -15.50 -6.20
CA SER A 189 -11.23 -15.91 -7.56
C SER A 189 -10.34 -17.16 -7.57
N ALA A 190 -9.41 -17.27 -6.62
CA ALA A 190 -8.58 -18.46 -6.46
C ALA A 190 -9.36 -19.70 -6.02
N HIS A 191 -10.47 -19.53 -5.28
CA HIS A 191 -11.37 -20.63 -4.93
C HIS A 191 -12.30 -21.04 -6.08
N GLN A 192 -12.66 -20.14 -6.99
CA GLN A 192 -13.47 -20.49 -8.18
C GLN A 192 -12.70 -21.30 -9.22
N GLU A 193 -11.39 -21.08 -9.39
CA GLU A 193 -10.56 -21.88 -10.32
C GLU A 193 -10.24 -23.31 -9.83
N ALA A 194 -10.50 -23.61 -8.55
CA ALA A 194 -10.12 -24.88 -7.93
C ALA A 194 -11.13 -26.03 -8.13
N HIS A 195 -12.26 -25.80 -8.81
CA HIS A 195 -13.21 -26.86 -9.14
C HIS A 195 -12.96 -27.38 -10.56
N PRO A 196 -12.32 -28.56 -10.74
CA PRO A 196 -12.24 -29.17 -12.06
C PRO A 196 -13.65 -29.49 -12.56
N PRO A 197 -13.93 -29.30 -13.87
CA PRO A 197 -15.23 -29.64 -14.44
C PRO A 197 -15.51 -31.13 -14.19
N GLN A 198 -16.57 -31.41 -13.43
CA GLN A 198 -17.12 -32.76 -13.34
C GLN A 198 -17.78 -33.07 -14.67
N TYR A 199 -17.11 -33.85 -15.50
CA TYR A 199 -17.73 -34.48 -16.64
C TYR A 199 -18.59 -35.64 -16.13
N SER A 200 -19.90 -35.53 -16.33
CA SER A 200 -20.89 -36.59 -16.14
C SER A 200 -20.89 -37.57 -17.31
#